data_AF-A0A7Y4ZIQ2-F1
#
_entry.id   AF-A0A7Y4ZIQ2-F1
#
_cell.length_a   1.000
_cell.length_b   1.000
_cell.length_c   1.000
_cell.angle_alpha   90.00
_cell.angle_beta   90.00
_cell.angle_gamma   90.00
#
_symmetry.space_group_name_H-M   'P 1'
#
loop_
_entity.id
_entity.type
_entity.pdbx_description
1 polymer ?
#
loop_
_entity_poly.entity_id
_entity_poly.type
_entity_poly.pdbx_seq_one_letter_code
_entity_poly.pdbx_strand_id
1 'polypeptide(L)'
;ARKECCNVRKVQQLGRALAGRGAWVTGLRRDQAVTRGTLATFEVDAAHGDIVKIAPLAGWSEAEVFDHARAHDVPLNPLHAQGFRSIGCAPCTRAIGPDEDVRAGRFYWESPEHKECGLHPSHPARHGQVAP
;
A
#
# COMPACT_ATOMS: atom_id res chain seq x y z
N ALA A 1 -21.01 -0.76 -1.05
CA ALA A 1 -20.67 -1.76 -0.01
C ALA A 1 -19.17 -1.75 0.38
N ARG A 2 -18.22 -2.11 -0.51
CA ARG A 2 -16.78 -2.18 -0.16
C ARG A 2 -16.18 -0.87 0.34
N LYS A 3 -16.34 0.22 -0.42
CA LYS A 3 -15.73 1.53 -0.09
C LYS A 3 -16.15 2.01 1.30
N GLU A 4 -17.43 1.86 1.62
CA GLU A 4 -17.97 2.18 2.96
C GLU A 4 -17.36 1.30 4.05
N CYS A 5 -17.29 -0.02 3.84
CA CYS A 5 -16.61 -0.92 4.78
C CYS A 5 -15.14 -0.51 5.01
N CYS A 6 -14.40 -0.16 3.95
CA CYS A 6 -13.03 0.34 4.07
C CYS A 6 -12.97 1.71 4.77
N ASN A 7 -13.91 2.60 4.52
CA ASN A 7 -13.98 3.90 5.17
C ASN A 7 -14.05 3.74 6.69
N VAL A 8 -15.03 2.97 7.16
CA VAL A 8 -15.25 2.72 8.60
C VAL A 8 -14.12 1.91 9.23
N ARG A 9 -13.70 0.80 8.60
CA ARG A 9 -12.76 -0.16 9.21
C ARG A 9 -11.29 0.15 8.97
N LYS A 10 -10.96 1.04 8.03
CA LYS A 10 -9.56 1.35 7.68
C LYS A 10 -9.28 2.84 7.72
N VAL A 11 -9.99 3.64 6.92
CA VAL A 11 -9.66 5.06 6.71
C VAL A 11 -9.85 5.86 7.99
N GLN A 12 -11.02 5.78 8.63
CA GLN A 12 -11.29 6.47 9.88
C GLN A 12 -10.38 5.99 11.04
N GLN A 13 -10.00 4.71 11.04
CA GLN A 13 -9.11 4.14 12.05
C GLN A 13 -7.69 4.70 11.88
N LEU A 14 -7.20 4.76 10.63
CA LEU A 14 -5.92 5.36 10.30
C LEU A 14 -5.89 6.83 10.71
N GLY A 15 -6.92 7.60 10.37
CA GLY A 15 -7.02 9.01 10.75
C GLY A 15 -6.91 9.23 12.27
N ARG A 16 -7.56 8.38 13.07
CA ARG A 16 -7.41 8.41 14.54
C ARG A 16 -6.01 8.05 15.01
N ALA A 17 -5.37 7.05 14.39
CA ALA A 17 -4.02 6.64 14.77
C ALA A 17 -2.95 7.69 14.43
N LEU A 18 -3.15 8.42 13.34
CA LEU A 18 -2.25 9.46 12.84
C LEU A 18 -2.46 10.83 13.51
N ALA A 19 -3.55 11.04 14.24
CA ALA A 19 -3.81 12.28 14.94
C ALA A 19 -2.65 12.66 15.88
N GLY A 20 -2.11 13.87 15.72
CA GLY A 20 -0.99 14.39 16.53
C GLY A 20 0.38 13.77 16.20
N ARG A 21 0.51 13.01 15.10
CA ARG A 21 1.81 12.50 14.62
C ARG A 21 2.45 13.48 13.65
N GLY A 22 3.76 13.39 13.47
CA GLY A 22 4.50 14.20 12.48
C GLY A 22 4.83 13.45 11.18
N ALA A 23 4.85 12.11 11.23
CA ALA A 23 5.14 11.28 10.07
C ALA A 23 4.59 9.85 10.22
N TRP A 24 4.50 9.13 9.10
CA TRP A 24 4.19 7.70 9.06
C TRP A 24 4.89 6.99 7.90
N VAL A 25 5.22 5.72 8.11
CA VAL A 25 5.96 4.88 7.15
C VAL A 25 5.02 3.84 6.55
N THR A 26 5.13 3.63 5.24
CA THR A 26 4.33 2.67 4.47
C THR A 26 5.22 1.72 3.67
N GLY A 27 4.74 0.50 3.42
CA GLY A 27 5.40 -0.47 2.53
C GLY A 27 5.00 -0.33 1.06
N LEU A 28 4.63 0.89 0.62
CA LEU A 28 4.23 1.14 -0.76
C LEU A 28 5.44 1.02 -1.70
N ARG A 29 5.22 0.41 -2.86
CA ARG A 29 6.20 0.29 -3.95
C ARG A 29 5.56 0.62 -5.30
N ARG A 30 6.37 1.12 -6.25
CA ARG A 30 5.92 1.47 -7.61
C ARG A 30 5.47 0.26 -8.41
N ASP A 31 6.09 -0.90 -8.19
CA ASP A 31 5.82 -2.14 -8.92
C ASP A 31 4.51 -2.85 -8.51
N GLN A 32 3.84 -2.38 -7.46
CA GLN A 32 2.67 -3.05 -6.89
C GLN A 32 1.37 -2.77 -7.64
N ALA A 33 1.25 -1.65 -8.34
CA ALA A 33 0.03 -1.28 -9.07
C ALA A 33 0.31 -0.21 -10.12
N VAL A 34 -0.47 -0.23 -11.21
CA VAL A 34 -0.40 0.77 -12.28
C VAL A 34 -0.58 2.21 -11.77
N THR A 35 -1.36 2.40 -10.70
CA THR A 35 -1.62 3.70 -10.06
C THR A 35 -0.45 4.24 -9.24
N ARG A 36 0.63 3.47 -9.06
CA ARG A 36 1.75 3.80 -8.17
C ARG A 36 3.05 4.12 -8.91
N GLY A 37 3.06 4.15 -10.23
CA GLY A 37 4.28 4.43 -11.01
C GLY A 37 4.98 5.73 -10.63
N THR A 38 4.22 6.75 -10.19
CA THR A 38 4.73 8.06 -9.78
C THR A 38 4.93 8.22 -8.26
N LEU A 39 4.85 7.14 -7.48
CA LEU A 39 5.01 7.17 -6.02
C LEU A 39 6.37 7.77 -5.63
N ALA A 40 6.35 8.82 -4.83
CA ALA A 40 7.57 9.40 -4.24
C ALA A 40 7.95 8.67 -2.94
N THR A 41 9.24 8.67 -2.60
CA THR A 41 9.72 8.15 -1.31
C THR A 41 9.22 8.99 -0.14
N PHE A 42 9.04 10.29 -0.36
CA PHE A 42 8.52 11.24 0.62
C PHE A 42 7.36 12.02 0.00
N GLU A 43 6.23 12.06 0.68
CA GLU A 43 5.03 12.81 0.29
C GLU A 43 4.48 13.58 1.51
N VAL A 44 3.84 14.72 1.27
CA VAL A 44 3.05 15.40 2.30
C VAL A 44 1.63 14.82 2.27
N ASP A 45 1.18 14.32 3.41
CA ASP A 45 -0.16 13.74 3.58
C ASP A 45 -1.15 14.79 4.10
N ALA A 46 -1.68 15.58 3.16
CA ALA A 46 -2.64 16.64 3.46
C ALA A 46 -3.94 16.10 4.11
N ALA A 47 -4.30 14.83 3.86
CA ALA A 47 -5.48 14.22 4.46
C ALA A 47 -5.34 13.97 5.96
N HIS A 48 -4.10 14.00 6.49
CA HIS A 48 -3.79 13.72 7.89
C HIS A 48 -3.05 14.88 8.58
N GLY A 49 -3.26 16.12 8.13
CA GLY A 49 -2.70 17.31 8.77
C GLY A 49 -1.29 17.67 8.29
N ASP A 50 -1.03 17.47 7.00
CA ASP A 50 0.25 17.77 6.34
C ASP A 50 1.47 17.05 6.96
N ILE A 51 1.24 15.85 7.50
CA ILE A 51 2.31 15.02 8.06
C ILE A 51 3.13 14.37 6.94
N VAL A 52 4.37 13.96 7.26
CA VAL A 52 5.23 13.30 6.26
C VAL A 52 4.86 11.83 6.10
N LYS A 53 4.57 11.41 4.87
CA LYS A 53 4.40 10.00 4.50
C LYS A 53 5.64 9.48 3.80
N ILE A 54 6.19 8.38 4.31
CA ILE A 54 7.47 7.84 3.85
C ILE A 54 7.25 6.43 3.27
N ALA A 55 7.72 6.20 2.06
CA ALA A 55 7.72 4.90 1.37
C ALA A 55 9.18 4.47 1.07
N PRO A 56 9.93 3.96 2.07
CA PRO A 56 11.35 3.66 1.91
C PRO A 56 11.62 2.58 0.85
N LEU A 57 10.63 1.71 0.61
CA LEU A 57 10.69 0.64 -0.39
C LEU A 57 10.12 1.07 -1.76
N ALA A 58 9.88 2.38 -1.99
CA ALA A 58 9.20 2.87 -3.20
C ALA A 58 9.83 2.34 -4.50
N GLY A 59 11.17 2.22 -4.54
CA GLY A 59 11.93 1.75 -5.69
C GLY A 59 12.21 0.25 -5.75
N TRP A 60 11.80 -0.52 -4.72
CA TRP A 60 12.09 -1.95 -4.68
C TRP A 60 11.07 -2.76 -5.48
N SER A 61 11.56 -3.80 -6.14
CA SER A 61 10.76 -4.89 -6.71
C SER A 61 10.27 -5.86 -5.64
N GLU A 62 9.27 -6.66 -5.98
CA GLU A 62 8.81 -7.76 -5.12
C GLU A 62 9.94 -8.74 -4.78
N ALA A 63 10.76 -9.10 -5.76
CA ALA A 63 11.88 -10.02 -5.55
C ALA A 63 12.86 -9.47 -4.50
N GLU A 64 13.28 -8.20 -4.61
CA GLU A 64 14.19 -7.57 -3.66
C GLU A 64 13.63 -7.56 -2.23
N VAL A 65 12.31 -7.32 -2.07
CA VAL A 65 11.67 -7.38 -0.74
C VAL A 65 11.75 -8.78 -0.15
N PHE A 66 11.43 -9.80 -0.93
CA PHE A 66 11.46 -11.18 -0.45
C PHE A 66 12.88 -11.70 -0.23
N ASP A 67 13.84 -11.32 -1.09
CA ASP A 67 15.26 -11.65 -0.92
C ASP A 67 15.81 -11.03 0.36
N HIS A 68 15.53 -9.75 0.59
CA HIS A 68 15.95 -9.07 1.80
C HIS A 68 15.32 -9.67 3.06
N ALA A 69 14.01 -9.97 3.01
CA ALA A 69 13.31 -10.60 4.12
C ALA A 69 13.94 -11.97 4.47
N ARG A 70 14.25 -12.80 3.46
CA ARG A 70 14.94 -14.08 3.66
C ARG A 70 16.34 -13.91 4.22
N ALA A 71 17.12 -12.98 3.66
CA ALA A 71 18.50 -12.73 4.09
C ALA A 71 18.63 -12.25 5.54
N HIS A 72 17.54 -11.73 6.11
CA HIS A 72 17.49 -11.21 7.48
C HIS A 72 16.52 -11.99 8.38
N ASP A 73 16.15 -13.21 7.99
CA ASP A 73 15.26 -14.11 8.76
C ASP A 73 13.93 -13.47 9.18
N VAL A 74 13.39 -12.55 8.35
CA VAL A 74 12.11 -11.89 8.61
C VAL A 74 10.98 -12.90 8.38
N PRO A 75 10.11 -13.14 9.39
CA PRO A 75 8.98 -14.05 9.22
C PRO A 75 8.02 -13.58 8.13
N LEU A 76 7.75 -14.47 7.17
CA LEU A 76 6.79 -14.22 6.10
C LEU A 76 5.40 -14.75 6.49
N ASN A 77 4.35 -14.09 6.01
CA ASN A 77 2.99 -14.59 6.17
C ASN A 77 2.84 -15.93 5.42
N PRO A 78 2.39 -17.03 6.07
CA PRO A 78 2.25 -18.35 5.44
C PRO A 78 1.35 -18.36 4.20
N LEU A 79 0.42 -17.40 4.07
CA LEU A 79 -0.44 -17.27 2.90
C LEU A 79 0.35 -16.99 1.61
N HIS A 80 1.57 -16.43 1.69
CA HIS A 80 2.41 -16.26 0.50
C HIS A 80 2.73 -17.61 -0.16
N ALA A 81 2.95 -18.67 0.62
CA ALA A 81 3.17 -20.02 0.10
C ALA A 81 1.90 -20.65 -0.51
N GLN A 82 0.73 -20.04 -0.28
CA GLN A 82 -0.57 -20.49 -0.77
C GLN A 82 -1.06 -19.64 -1.96
N GLY A 83 -0.17 -18.87 -2.60
CA GLY A 83 -0.50 -18.04 -3.76
C GLY A 83 -1.08 -16.65 -3.44
N PHE A 84 -1.09 -16.22 -2.18
CA PHE A 84 -1.50 -14.87 -1.82
C PHE A 84 -0.33 -13.89 -1.95
N ARG A 85 -0.11 -13.35 -3.16
CA ARG A 85 0.97 -12.37 -3.40
C ARG A 85 0.68 -10.98 -2.82
N SER A 86 -0.58 -10.52 -2.85
CA SER A 86 -1.03 -9.30 -2.16
C SER A 86 -2.12 -9.63 -1.13
N ILE A 87 -1.83 -9.41 0.16
CA ILE A 87 -2.73 -9.79 1.26
C ILE A 87 -3.54 -8.59 1.76
N GLY A 88 -4.84 -8.77 1.96
CA GLY A 88 -5.75 -7.79 2.55
C GLY A 88 -6.69 -8.43 3.57
N CYS A 89 -7.92 -7.94 3.66
CA CYS A 89 -8.95 -8.56 4.50
C CYS A 89 -9.42 -9.86 3.84
N ALA A 90 -9.72 -10.89 4.65
CA ALA A 90 -10.18 -12.20 4.17
C ALA A 90 -11.27 -12.17 3.09
N PRO A 91 -12.38 -11.41 3.22
CA PRO A 91 -13.45 -11.41 2.20
C PRO A 91 -13.09 -10.64 0.91
N CYS A 92 -11.97 -9.93 0.89
CA CYS A 92 -11.58 -9.02 -0.20
C CYS A 92 -10.24 -9.42 -0.85
N THR A 93 -9.76 -10.63 -0.57
CA THR A 93 -8.45 -11.14 -1.00
C THR A 93 -8.59 -12.60 -1.40
N ARG A 94 -8.04 -12.98 -2.55
CA ARG A 94 -7.88 -14.38 -2.97
C ARG A 94 -6.45 -14.66 -3.39
N ALA A 95 -6.08 -15.94 -3.40
CA ALA A 95 -4.87 -16.40 -4.08
C ALA A 95 -4.96 -16.14 -5.59
N ILE A 96 -3.79 -16.05 -6.24
CA ILE A 96 -3.65 -15.82 -7.67
C ILE A 96 -2.74 -16.88 -8.31
N GLY A 97 -2.94 -17.13 -9.60
CA GLY A 97 -2.06 -17.95 -10.42
C GLY A 97 -0.70 -17.28 -10.71
N PRO A 98 0.27 -18.04 -11.26
CA PRO A 98 1.62 -17.55 -11.53
C PRO A 98 1.66 -16.40 -12.55
N ASP A 99 0.77 -16.43 -13.55
CA ASP A 99 0.72 -15.45 -14.64
C ASP A 99 -0.25 -14.29 -14.38
N GLU A 100 -0.95 -14.31 -13.24
CA GLU A 100 -1.84 -13.22 -12.86
C GLU A 100 -1.04 -12.03 -12.30
N ASP A 101 -1.55 -10.81 -12.54
CA ASP A 101 -1.04 -9.59 -11.91
C ASP A 101 -0.96 -9.73 -10.38
N VAL A 102 0.10 -9.20 -9.77
CA VAL A 102 0.41 -9.33 -8.33
C VAL A 102 -0.75 -8.87 -7.42
N ARG A 103 -1.59 -7.94 -7.88
CA ARG A 103 -2.78 -7.45 -7.17
C ARG A 103 -4.10 -7.94 -7.75
N ALA A 104 -4.10 -8.87 -8.71
CA ALA A 104 -5.32 -9.47 -9.25
C ALA A 104 -6.25 -10.03 -8.16
N GLY A 105 -5.67 -10.57 -7.09
CA GLY A 105 -6.39 -11.14 -5.94
C GLY A 105 -7.04 -10.11 -5.01
N ARG A 106 -6.76 -8.82 -5.16
CA ARG A 106 -7.34 -7.73 -4.33
C ARG A 106 -8.57 -7.17 -5.00
N PHE A 107 -9.69 -7.12 -4.27
CA PHE A 107 -10.97 -6.59 -4.79
C PHE A 107 -11.26 -7.18 -6.18
N TYR A 108 -11.11 -8.51 -6.30
CA TYR A 108 -10.98 -9.23 -7.57
C TYR A 108 -12.18 -9.09 -8.51
N TRP A 109 -13.30 -8.57 -8.01
CA TRP A 109 -14.52 -8.27 -8.77
C TRP A 109 -14.56 -6.83 -9.36
N GLU A 110 -13.57 -5.97 -9.06
CA GLU A 110 -13.50 -4.59 -9.55
C GLU A 110 -12.47 -4.44 -10.68
N SER A 111 -12.65 -3.44 -11.55
CA SER A 111 -11.67 -3.08 -12.57
C SER A 111 -10.35 -2.61 -11.94
N PRO A 112 -9.19 -2.90 -12.57
CA PRO A 112 -7.86 -2.59 -12.02
C PRO A 112 -7.68 -1.14 -11.55
N GLU A 113 -8.27 -0.17 -12.25
CA GLU A 113 -8.17 1.26 -11.96
C GLU A 113 -8.83 1.64 -10.63
N HIS A 114 -9.74 0.79 -10.14
CA HIS A 114 -10.50 1.00 -8.91
C HIS A 114 -9.99 0.17 -7.73
N LYS A 115 -8.95 -0.66 -7.93
CA LYS A 115 -8.40 -1.59 -6.92
C LYS A 115 -7.56 -0.92 -5.83
N GLU A 116 -7.63 0.40 -5.67
CA GLU A 116 -6.96 1.09 -4.58
C GLU A 116 -7.72 1.06 -3.26
N CYS A 117 -6.92 0.98 -2.19
CA CYS A 117 -7.41 1.11 -0.83
C CYS A 117 -7.51 2.60 -0.50
N GLY A 118 -8.62 3.03 0.12
CA GLY A 118 -8.79 4.43 0.55
C GLY A 118 -7.77 4.91 1.59
N LEU A 119 -6.83 4.06 2.03
CA LEU A 119 -5.69 4.44 2.88
C LEU A 119 -4.64 5.29 2.16
N HIS A 120 -4.60 5.24 0.83
CA HIS A 120 -3.61 5.95 0.02
C HIS A 120 -4.32 6.73 -1.08
N PRO A 121 -5.10 7.75 -0.71
CA PRO A 121 -5.76 8.58 -1.71
C PRO A 121 -4.70 9.25 -2.58
N SER A 122 -4.84 9.14 -3.89
CA SER A 122 -4.00 9.85 -4.86
C SER A 122 -4.24 11.34 -4.71
N HIS A 123 -3.28 12.03 -4.09
CA HIS A 123 -3.27 13.48 -4.05
C HIS A 123 -2.29 13.94 -5.12
N PRO A 124 -2.63 14.98 -5.92
CA PRO A 124 -1.62 15.63 -6.74
C PRO A 124 -0.50 16.08 -5.80
N ALA A 125 0.71 15.58 -6.04
CA ALA A 125 1.87 15.90 -5.22
C ALA A 125 2.00 17.43 -5.15
N ARG A 126 1.76 18.00 -3.97
CA ARG A 126 2.31 19.31 -3.67
C ARG A 126 3.79 19.06 -3.45
N HIS A 127 4.58 19.28 -4.50
CA HIS A 127 6.04 19.32 -4.40
C HIS A 127 6.42 20.51 -3.52
N GLY A 128 6.31 20.32 -2.20
CA GLY A 128 6.93 21.20 -1.22
C GLY A 128 8.44 20.98 -1.34
N GLN A 129 9.14 22.01 -1.80
CA GLN A 129 10.58 22.12 -1.64
C GLN A 129 10.90 21.88 -0.17
N VAL A 130 11.53 20.74 0.14
CA VAL A 130 12.20 20.59 1.43
C VAL A 130 13.37 21.57 1.36
N ALA A 131 13.22 22.72 2.02
CA ALA A 131 14.31 23.67 2.20
C ALA A 131 15.48 22.96 2.93
N PRO A 132 16.74 23.31 2.60
CA PRO A 132 17.94 22.64 3.13
C PRO A 132 18.06 22.69 4.65
#